data_AF-A0A9N7Q7X0-F1
#
_entry.id   AF-A0A9N7Q7X0-F1
#
_cell.length_a   1.000
_cell.length_b   1.000
_cell.length_c   1.000
_cell.angle_alpha   90.00
_cell.angle_beta   90.00
_cell.angle_gamma   90.00
#
_symmetry.space_group_name_H-M   'P 1'
#
loop_
_entity.id
_entity.type
_entity.pdbx_description
1 polymer ?
#
loop_
_entity_poly.entity_id
_entity_poly.type
_entity_poly.pdbx_seq_one_letter_code
_entity_poly.pdbx_strand_id
1 'polypeptide(L)'
;MHARDVEAALMIRCAAVAREPAASALDQREANVFRLAAMVVQSRFPSEALHLMQASERYFASHPTERLPAQVVVAKGWVTNLPCLRDRLSHTFRFH
;
A
#
# COMPACT_ATOMS: atom_id res chain seq x y z
N MET A 1 12.62 16.02 -3.87
CA MET A 1 11.27 15.42 -3.89
C MET A 1 10.60 15.73 -2.57
N HIS A 2 9.45 16.40 -2.61
CA HIS A 2 8.66 16.70 -1.42
C HIS A 2 7.89 15.45 -0.98
N ALA A 3 7.48 15.40 0.30
CA ALA A 3 6.69 14.29 0.85
C ALA A 3 5.43 13.97 0.01
N ARG A 4 4.85 14.98 -0.66
CA ARG A 4 3.71 14.81 -1.57
C ARG A 4 4.04 14.02 -2.84
N ASP A 5 5.24 14.19 -3.39
CA ASP A 5 5.68 13.45 -4.59
C ASP A 5 5.87 11.97 -4.27
N VAL A 6 6.41 11.69 -3.08
CA VAL A 6 6.60 10.32 -2.57
C VAL A 6 5.25 9.63 -2.35
N GLU A 7 4.30 10.32 -1.73
CA GLU A 7 2.96 9.78 -1.50
C GLU A 7 2.24 9.51 -2.83
N ALA A 8 2.33 10.43 -3.80
CA ALA A 8 1.73 10.25 -5.12
C ALA A 8 2.31 9.03 -5.85
N ALA A 9 3.64 8.85 -5.80
CA ALA A 9 4.29 7.66 -6.37
C ALA A 9 3.80 6.37 -5.71
N LEU A 10 3.66 6.35 -4.38
CA LEU A 10 3.11 5.19 -3.66
C LEU A 10 1.66 4.90 -4.06
N MET A 11 0.83 5.92 -4.30
CA MET A 11 -0.56 5.70 -4.75
C MET A 11 -0.62 5.06 -6.13
N ILE A 12 0.23 5.50 -7.06
CA ILE A 12 0.36 4.90 -8.40
C ILE A 12 0.78 3.43 -8.29
N ARG A 13 1.73 3.13 -7.40
CA ARG A 13 2.20 1.77 -7.16
C ARG A 13 1.10 0.88 -6.56
N CYS A 14 0.33 1.38 -5.59
CA CYS A 14 -0.83 0.67 -5.06
C CYS A 14 -1.85 0.34 -6.16
N ALA A 15 -2.14 1.27 -7.07
CA ALA A 15 -3.06 1.06 -8.18
C ALA A 15 -2.57 0.01 -9.17
N ALA A 16 -1.27 0.04 -9.51
CA ALA A 16 -0.66 -0.96 -10.39
C ALA A 16 -0.71 -2.37 -9.78
N VAL A 17 -0.29 -2.50 -8.52
CA VAL A 17 -0.26 -3.80 -7.81
C VAL A 17 -1.67 -4.34 -7.56
N ALA A 18 -2.64 -3.48 -7.28
CA ALA A 18 -4.03 -3.89 -7.14
C ALA A 18 -4.61 -4.53 -8.42
N ARG A 19 -4.02 -4.24 -9.59
CA ARG A 19 -4.45 -4.78 -10.89
C ARG A 19 -3.64 -5.99 -11.35
N GLU A 20 -2.42 -6.16 -10.85
CA GLU A 20 -1.51 -7.22 -11.28
C GLU A 20 -1.23 -8.21 -10.14
N PRO A 21 -1.91 -9.37 -10.13
CA PRO A 21 -1.79 -10.34 -9.04
C PRO A 21 -0.38 -10.87 -8.86
N ALA A 22 0.51 -10.77 -9.85
CA ALA A 22 1.90 -11.25 -9.79
C ALA A 22 2.90 -10.22 -9.25
N ALA A 23 2.50 -8.95 -9.09
CA ALA A 23 3.40 -7.91 -8.66
C ALA A 23 3.85 -8.10 -7.19
N SER A 24 5.04 -7.59 -6.88
CA SER A 24 5.62 -7.56 -5.53
C SER A 24 6.02 -6.12 -5.18
N ALA A 25 6.08 -5.82 -3.88
CA ALA A 25 6.75 -4.61 -3.43
C ALA A 25 8.24 -4.61 -3.83
N LEU A 26 8.76 -3.43 -4.14
CA LEU A 26 10.17 -3.24 -4.52
C LEU A 26 11.08 -2.93 -3.34
N ASP A 27 10.53 -2.35 -2.28
CA ASP A 27 11.28 -1.92 -1.10
C ASP A 27 10.44 -2.06 0.18
N GLN A 28 11.09 -1.89 1.33
CA GLN A 28 10.46 -1.93 2.64
C GLN A 28 9.23 -1.01 2.72
N ARG A 29 9.32 0.18 2.15
CA ARG A 29 8.30 1.21 2.26
C ARG A 29 7.04 0.79 1.49
N GLU A 30 7.19 0.34 0.24
CA GLU A 30 6.09 -0.19 -0.56
C GLU A 30 5.41 -1.36 0.14
N ALA A 31 6.17 -2.33 0.64
CA ALA A 31 5.60 -3.52 1.27
C ALA A 31 4.73 -3.16 2.48
N ASN A 32 5.22 -2.25 3.32
CA ASN A 32 4.49 -1.79 4.49
C ASN A 32 3.28 -0.92 4.13
N VAL A 33 3.39 -0.07 3.12
CA VAL A 33 2.28 0.75 2.62
C VAL A 33 1.20 -0.11 1.97
N PHE A 34 1.55 -1.13 1.19
CA PHE A 34 0.58 -2.05 0.57
C PHE A 34 -0.20 -2.84 1.61
N ARG A 35 0.49 -3.39 2.62
CA ARG A 35 -0.17 -4.06 3.75
C ARG A 35 -1.14 -3.13 4.48
N LEU A 36 -0.72 -1.89 4.76
CA LEU A 36 -1.56 -0.90 5.41
C LEU A 36 -2.77 -0.50 4.55
N ALA A 37 -2.54 -0.26 3.26
CA ALA A 37 -3.58 0.04 2.28
C ALA A 37 -4.61 -1.09 2.20
N ALA A 38 -4.15 -2.34 2.10
CA ALA A 38 -5.00 -3.53 2.09
C ALA A 38 -5.93 -3.57 3.31
N MET A 39 -5.40 -3.39 4.52
CA MET A 39 -6.18 -3.38 5.77
C MET A 39 -7.28 -2.29 5.76
N VAL A 40 -7.01 -1.15 5.14
CA VAL A 40 -7.91 0.01 5.14
C VAL A 40 -9.00 -0.10 4.07
N VAL A 41 -8.73 -0.74 2.94
CA VAL A 41 -9.66 -0.83 1.79
C VAL A 41 -10.40 -2.17 1.71
N GLN A 42 -9.99 -3.18 2.48
CA GLN A 42 -10.53 -4.55 2.45
C GLN A 42 -12.05 -4.65 2.50
N SER A 43 -12.72 -3.78 3.28
CA SER A 43 -14.17 -3.83 3.44
C SER A 43 -14.94 -3.39 2.19
N ARG A 44 -14.33 -2.59 1.31
CA ARG A 44 -14.96 -2.03 0.10
C ARG A 44 -14.40 -2.61 -1.20
N PHE A 45 -13.13 -3.02 -1.18
CA PHE A 45 -12.36 -3.46 -2.34
C PHE A 45 -11.58 -4.73 -1.97
N PRO A 46 -12.28 -5.87 -1.76
CA PRO A 46 -11.65 -7.09 -1.22
C PRO A 46 -10.62 -7.70 -2.17
N SER A 47 -10.84 -7.60 -3.49
CA SER A 47 -9.92 -8.14 -4.51
C SER A 47 -8.61 -7.35 -4.56
N GLU A 48 -8.71 -6.02 -4.58
CA GLU A 48 -7.58 -5.11 -4.58
C GLU A 48 -6.79 -5.22 -3.27
N ALA A 49 -7.50 -5.31 -2.15
CA ALA A 49 -6.88 -5.54 -0.84
C ALA A 49 -6.13 -6.88 -0.80
N LEU A 50 -6.68 -7.93 -1.42
CA LEU A 50 -6.00 -9.22 -1.52
C LEU A 50 -4.69 -9.11 -2.31
N HIS A 51 -4.71 -8.47 -3.48
CA HIS A 51 -3.50 -8.29 -4.29
C HIS A 51 -2.43 -7.46 -3.57
N LEU A 52 -2.82 -6.35 -2.94
CA LEU A 52 -1.91 -5.54 -2.13
C LEU A 52 -1.31 -6.34 -0.96
N MET A 53 -2.13 -7.13 -0.26
CA MET A 53 -1.66 -7.98 0.82
C MET A 53 -0.66 -9.02 0.31
N GLN A 54 -1.00 -9.74 -0.77
CA GLN A 54 -0.12 -10.74 -1.37
C GLN A 54 1.22 -10.15 -1.83
N ALA A 55 1.20 -8.98 -2.47
CA ALA A 55 2.42 -8.29 -2.88
C ALA A 55 3.31 -7.91 -1.69
N SER A 56 2.71 -7.52 -0.56
CA SER A 56 3.45 -7.25 0.67
C SER A 56 4.02 -8.52 1.30
N GLU A 57 3.26 -9.61 1.38
CA GLU A 57 3.72 -10.87 1.97
C GLU A 57 4.84 -11.51 1.13
N ARG A 58 4.79 -11.42 -0.20
CA ARG A 58 5.89 -11.88 -1.07
C ARG A 58 7.21 -11.20 -0.75
N TYR A 59 7.17 -9.89 -0.52
CA TYR A 59 8.35 -9.13 -0.14
C TYR A 59 8.84 -9.51 1.27
N PHE A 60 7.93 -9.63 2.24
CA PHE A 60 8.30 -10.00 3.61
C PHE A 60 8.76 -11.46 3.75
N ALA A 61 8.41 -12.34 2.82
CA ALA A 61 8.94 -13.70 2.80
C ALA A 61 10.46 -13.73 2.62
N SER A 62 11.03 -12.79 1.84
CA SER A 62 12.48 -12.62 1.69
C SER A 62 13.07 -11.61 2.69
N HIS A 63 12.27 -10.68 3.22
CA HIS A 63 12.70 -9.61 4.14
C HIS A 63 11.83 -9.55 5.41
N PRO A 64 11.83 -10.59 6.26
CA PRO A 64 10.89 -10.68 7.39
C PRO A 64 11.09 -9.60 8.45
N THR A 65 12.32 -9.14 8.65
CA THR A 65 12.68 -8.10 9.63
C THR A 65 12.25 -6.69 9.22
N GLU A 66 11.88 -6.51 7.94
CA GLU A 66 11.49 -5.20 7.41
C GLU A 66 10.00 -4.89 7.61
N ARG A 67 9.24 -5.83 8.17
CA ARG A 67 7.82 -5.69 8.49
C ARG A 67 7.63 -4.78 9.69
N LEU A 68 6.91 -3.67 9.49
CA LEU A 68 6.67 -2.66 10.51
C LEU A 68 5.24 -2.73 11.07
N PRO A 69 5.01 -2.28 12.31
CA PRO A 69 3.69 -1.96 12.81
C PRO A 69 3.06 -0.77 12.07
N ALA A 70 1.74 -0.78 11.87
CA ALA A 70 1.02 0.28 11.14
C ALA A 70 1.29 1.69 11.70
N GLN A 71 1.37 1.83 13.02
CA GLN A 71 1.69 3.11 13.66
C GLN A 71 3.06 3.68 13.25
N VAL A 72 4.05 2.80 13.03
CA VAL A 72 5.40 3.20 12.61
C VAL A 72 5.40 3.66 11.16
N VAL A 73 4.60 3.02 10.31
CA VAL A 73 4.43 3.39 8.89
C VAL A 73 3.89 4.82 8.77
N VAL A 74 2.87 5.16 9.56
CA VAL A 74 2.32 6.52 9.61
C VAL A 74 3.33 7.51 10.20
N ALA A 75 4.01 7.15 11.30
CA ALA A 75 5.00 8.01 11.94
C ALA A 75 6.21 8.33 11.03
N LYS A 76 6.56 7.43 10.10
CA LYS A 76 7.60 7.65 9.10
C LYS A 76 7.19 8.61 7.97
N GLY A 77 5.93 9.03 7.92
CA GLY A 77 5.42 10.00 6.93
C GLY A 77 5.34 9.45 5.50
N TRP A 78 5.31 8.13 5.32
CA TRP A 78 5.14 7.50 4.00
C TRP A 78 3.72 7.65 3.46
N VAL A 79 2.76 7.86 4.37
CA VAL A 79 1.38 8.22 4.08
C VAL A 79 1.01 9.40 4.95
N THR A 80 0.24 10.35 4.43
CA THR A 80 -0.13 11.56 5.18
C THR A 80 -1.01 11.22 6.38
N ASN A 81 -2.06 10.41 6.16
CA ASN A 81 -2.90 9.84 7.20
C ASN A 81 -3.76 8.70 6.61
N LEU A 82 -4.34 7.86 7.49
CA LEU A 82 -5.16 6.71 7.06
C LEU A 82 -6.46 7.10 6.34
N PRO A 83 -7.24 8.12 6.79
CA PRO A 83 -8.45 8.51 6.08
C PRO A 83 -8.19 8.98 4.65
N CYS A 84 -7.17 9.83 4.43
CA CYS A 84 -6.80 10.33 3.11
C CYS A 84 -6.28 9.20 2.20
N LEU A 85 -5.47 8.29 2.75
CA LEU A 85 -5.05 7.08 2.06
C LEU A 85 -6.25 6.29 1.54
N ARG A 86 -7.21 6.00 2.43
CA ARG A 86 -8.44 5.29 2.08
C ARG A 86 -9.20 5.99 0.97
N ASP A 87 -9.41 7.29 1.11
CA ASP A 87 -10.28 8.05 0.22
C ASP A 87 -9.65 8.17 -1.17
N ARG A 88 -8.33 8.38 -1.26
CA ARG A 88 -7.59 8.36 -2.53
C ARG A 88 -7.63 6.99 -3.19
N LEU A 89 -7.32 5.92 -2.47
CA LEU A 89 -7.38 4.56 -3.03
C LEU A 89 -8.80 4.18 -3.43
N SER A 90 -9.80 4.55 -2.64
CA SER A 90 -11.21 4.33 -2.97
C SER A 90 -11.62 5.06 -4.25
N HIS A 91 -11.12 6.28 -4.46
CA HIS A 91 -11.33 7.00 -5.70
C HIS A 91 -10.66 6.25 -6.85
N THR A 92 -9.38 5.91 -6.73
CA THR A 92 -8.61 5.20 -7.76
C THR A 92 -9.27 3.86 -8.16
N PHE A 93 -9.65 3.02 -7.20
CA PHE A 93 -10.24 1.70 -7.48
C PHE A 93 -11.65 1.75 -8.07
N ARG A 94 -12.40 2.85 -7.88
CA ARG A 94 -13.75 2.99 -8.47
C ARG A 94 -13.75 3.34 -9.95
N PHE A 95 -12.68 3.95 -10.44
CA PHE A 95 -12.53 4.35 -11.84
C PHE A 95 -11.60 3.39 -12.60
N HIS A 96 -11.47 2.17 -12.10
CA HIS A 96 -10.79 1.06 -12.76
C HIS A 96 -11.80 0.09 -13.38
#